data_AF-A0A5K0ZNR8-F1
#
_entry.id   AF-A0A5K0ZNR8-F1
#
_cell.length_a   1.000
_cell.length_b   1.000
_cell.length_c   1.000
_cell.angle_alpha   90.00
_cell.angle_beta   90.00
_cell.angle_gamma   90.00
#
_symmetry.space_group_name_H-M   'P 1'
#
loop_
_entity.id
_entity.type
_entity.pdbx_description
1 polymer ?
#
loop_
_entity_poly.entity_id
_entity_poly.type
_entity_poly.pdbx_seq_one_letter_code
_entity_poly.pdbx_strand_id
1 'polypeptide(L)' 'MLDMENEDCTISTFDDFRKRLKGYFMPVDAERHAYRLVANLKQTGALRDYARAYHKLMLDVPMMPEKNNLHWFIIGLQS' A
#
# COMPACT_ATOMS: atom_id res chain seq x y z
N MET A 1 11.65 1.58 -25.28
CA MET A 1 12.41 0.34 -25.49
C MET A 1 12.87 -0.06 -24.09
N LEU A 2 12.26 -1.09 -23.51
CA LEU A 2 12.69 -1.57 -22.20
C LEU A 2 13.94 -2.39 -22.46
N ASP A 3 15.10 -1.83 -22.13
CA ASP A 3 16.36 -2.56 -22.11
C ASP A 3 16.25 -3.60 -20.99
N MET A 4 15.68 -4.76 -21.35
CA MET A 4 15.86 -5.99 -20.60
C MET A 4 17.27 -6.46 -20.92
N GLU A 5 18.27 -5.78 -20.36
CA GLU A 5 19.59 -6.37 -20.25
C GLU A 5 19.43 -7.64 -19.42
N ASN A 6 19.56 -8.75 -20.14
CA ASN A 6 19.68 -10.10 -19.63
C ASN A 6 20.98 -10.19 -18.83
N GLU A 7 20.95 -9.70 -17.59
CA GLU A 7 21.86 -10.19 -16.57
C GLU A 7 21.12 -11.35 -15.89
N ASP A 8 21.68 -12.56 -16.00
CA ASP A 8 21.14 -13.84 -15.55
C ASP A 8 20.61 -13.80 -14.11
N CYS A 9 19.39 -13.33 -13.93
CA CYS A 9 18.76 -13.20 -12.62
C CYS A 9 17.98 -14.48 -12.32
N THR A 10 18.68 -15.43 -11.71
CA THR A 10 18.15 -16.71 -11.24
C THR A 10 17.03 -16.48 -10.22
N ILE A 11 15.76 -16.64 -10.64
CA ILE A 11 14.64 -16.75 -9.70
C ILE A 11 14.80 -18.11 -9.01
N SER A 12 15.45 -18.11 -7.86
CA SER A 12 15.78 -19.34 -7.13
C SER A 12 14.70 -19.75 -6.15
N THR A 13 13.92 -18.78 -5.68
CA THR A 13 12.84 -18.98 -4.70
C THR A 13 11.54 -18.30 -5.12
N PHE A 14 10.43 -18.75 -4.52
CA PHE A 14 9.14 -18.09 -4.69
C PHE A 14 9.13 -16.65 -4.17
N ASP A 15 9.97 -16.33 -3.20
CA ASP A 15 10.09 -14.97 -2.66
C ASP A 15 10.79 -14.03 -3.65
N ASP A 16 11.84 -14.52 -4.34
CA ASP A 16 12.49 -13.80 -5.45
C ASP A 16 11.48 -13.47 -6.54
N PHE A 17 10.62 -14.44 -6.89
CA PHE A 17 9.53 -14.25 -7.84
C PHE A 17 8.58 -13.14 -7.39
N ARG A 18 8.08 -13.19 -6.15
CA ARG A 18 7.16 -12.16 -5.62
C ARG A 18 7.80 -10.78 -5.59
N LYS A 19 9.07 -10.66 -5.19
CA LYS A 19 9.78 -9.39 -5.12
C LYS A 19 9.93 -8.75 -6.50
N ARG A 20 10.26 -9.55 -7.51
CA ARG A 20 10.43 -9.08 -8.88
C ARG A 20 9.09 -8.71 -9.52
N LEU A 21 8.07 -9.54 -9.29
CA LEU A 21 6.69 -9.25 -9.70
C LEU A 21 6.20 -7.92 -9.11
N LYS A 22 6.44 -7.68 -7.80
CA LYS A 22 6.16 -6.38 -7.18
C LYS A 22 6.91 -5.24 -7.87
N GLY A 23 8.19 -5.40 -8.21
CA GLY A 23 8.96 -4.37 -8.93
C GLY A 23 8.40 -4.00 -10.31
N TYR A 24 7.80 -4.94 -11.04
CA TYR A 24 7.16 -4.67 -12.33
C TYR A 24 5.79 -4.00 -12.21
N PHE A 25 4.99 -4.39 -11.20
CA PHE A 25 3.59 -3.96 -11.07
C PHE A 25 3.36 -2.84 -10.05
N MET A 26 4.30 -2.60 -9.14
CA MET A 26 4.25 -1.53 -8.15
C MET A 26 5.27 -0.44 -8.52
N PRO A 27 4.83 0.72 -9.03
CA PRO A 27 5.72 1.87 -9.10
C PRO A 27 6.21 2.22 -7.70
N VAL A 28 7.48 2.67 -7.58
CA VAL A 28 8.06 3.18 -6.31
C VAL A 28 7.15 4.25 -5.67
N ASP A 29 6.41 4.99 -6.49
CA ASP A 29 5.47 6.01 -6.03
C ASP A 29 4.12 5.48 -5.53
N ALA A 30 3.73 4.24 -5.85
CA ALA A 30 2.43 3.68 -5.46
C ALA A 30 2.31 3.52 -3.94
N GLU A 31 3.35 2.99 -3.29
CA GLU A 31 3.38 2.84 -1.83
C GLU A 31 3.35 4.21 -1.15
N ARG A 32 4.17 5.16 -1.62
CA ARG A 32 4.18 6.54 -1.13
C ARG A 32 2.86 7.25 -1.35
N HIS A 33 2.17 6.98 -2.45
CA HIS A 33 0.84 7.51 -2.73
C HIS A 33 -0.19 6.93 -1.78
N ALA A 34 -0.16 5.62 -1.55
CA ALA A 34 -1.06 4.93 -0.63
C ALA A 34 -0.90 5.47 0.81
N TYR A 35 0.33 5.63 1.31
CA TYR A 35 0.57 6.27 2.62
C TYR A 35 0.05 7.71 2.70
N ARG A 36 0.20 8.51 1.63
CA ARG A 36 -0.35 9.87 1.58
C ARG A 36 -1.87 9.87 1.63
N LEU A 37 -2.53 8.95 0.92
CA LEU A 37 -3.97 8.81 0.94
C LEU A 37 -4.48 8.44 2.35
N VAL A 38 -3.80 7.54 3.06
CA VAL A 38 -4.13 7.19 4.45
C VAL A 38 -3.99 8.40 5.37
N ALA A 39 -2.86 9.11 5.29
CA ALA A 39 -2.59 10.26 6.16
C ALA A 39 -3.60 11.41 5.95
N ASN A 40 -4.11 11.55 4.73
CA ASN A 40 -5.09 12.57 4.37
C ASN A 40 -6.54 12.12 4.56
N LEU A 41 -6.81 10.84 4.85
CA LEU A 41 -8.16 10.36 5.05
C LEU A 41 -8.70 10.86 6.39
N LYS A 42 -9.77 11.67 6.32
CA LYS A 42 -10.49 12.19 7.48
C LYS A 42 -11.94 11.75 7.44
N GLN A 43 -12.51 11.46 8.60
CA GLN A 43 -13.94 11.30 8.75
C GLN A 43 -14.60 12.67 8.56
N THR A 44 -15.48 12.76 7.57
CA THR A 44 -16.26 13.96 7.26
C THR A 44 -17.78 13.73 7.40
N GLY A 45 -18.18 12.50 7.74
CA GLY A 45 -19.57 12.09 7.81
C GLY A 45 -19.73 10.88 8.72
N ALA A 46 -20.63 9.95 8.34
CA ALA A 46 -20.92 8.79 9.15
C ALA A 46 -19.66 7.92 9.37
N LEU A 47 -19.44 7.50 10.62
CA LEU A 47 -18.31 6.67 11.01
C LEU A 47 -18.20 5.39 10.16
N ARG A 48 -19.35 4.79 9.81
CA ARG A 48 -19.41 3.59 8.96
C ARG A 48 -18.81 3.83 7.58
N ASP A 49 -19.06 4.99 6.99
CA ASP A 49 -18.62 5.31 5.63
C ASP A 49 -17.11 5.62 5.64
N TYR A 50 -16.63 6.30 6.69
CA TYR A 50 -15.20 6.45 6.96
C TYR A 50 -14.51 5.10 7.13
N ALA A 51 -15.05 4.20 7.97
CA ALA A 51 -14.47 2.89 8.21
C ALA A 51 -14.38 2.04 6.94
N ARG A 52 -15.40 2.12 6.08
CA ARG A 52 -15.39 1.45 4.77
C ARG A 52 -14.33 2.04 3.84
N ALA A 53 -14.21 3.36 3.75
CA ALA A 53 -13.24 4.02 2.90
C ALA A 53 -11.80 3.70 3.36
N TYR A 54 -11.57 3.75 4.66
CA TYR A 54 -10.30 3.39 5.29
C TYR A 54 -9.93 1.93 5.02
N HIS A 55 -10.86 0.99 5.22
CA HIS A 55 -10.62 -0.42 4.96
C HIS A 55 -10.29 -0.70 3.49
N LYS A 56 -11.02 -0.09 2.55
CA LYS A 56 -10.72 -0.21 1.12
C LYS A 56 -9.29 0.26 0.81
N LEU A 57 -8.89 1.38 1.39
CA LEU A 57 -7.57 1.95 1.17
C LEU A 57 -6.43 1.08 1.74
N MET A 58 -6.68 0.40 2.86
CA MET A 58 -5.73 -0.56 3.44
C MET A 58 -5.52 -1.81 2.59
N LEU A 59 -6.46 -2.18 1.70
CA LEU A 59 -6.26 -3.28 0.75
C LEU A 59 -5.23 -2.92 -0.33
N ASP A 60 -5.13 -1.64 -0.66
CA ASP A 60 -4.21 -1.11 -1.69
C ASP A 60 -2.83 -0.75 -1.12
N VAL A 61 -2.68 -0.62 0.21
CA VAL A 61 -1.40 -0.37 0.89
C VAL A 61 -0.75 -1.71 1.26
N PRO A 62 0.37 -2.11 0.63
CA PRO A 62 1.01 -3.38 0.95
C PRO A 62 1.52 -3.40 2.38
N MET A 63 1.05 -4.38 3.18
CA MET A 63 1.58 -4.77 4.50
C MET A 63 1.93 -3.61 5.45
N MET A 64 1.02 -2.64 5.63
CA MET A 64 1.16 -1.70 6.74
C MET A 64 1.14 -2.49 8.07
N PRO A 65 2.11 -2.30 8.98
CA PRO A 65 2.10 -2.99 10.28
C PRO A 65 0.78 -2.71 11.02
N GLU A 66 0.15 -3.73 11.61
CA GLU A 66 -1.15 -3.58 12.30
C GLU A 66 -1.16 -2.44 13.32
N LYS A 67 -0.05 -2.25 14.04
CA LYS A 67 0.13 -1.16 15.00
C LYS A 67 0.01 0.22 14.34
N ASN A 68 0.56 0.38 13.14
CA ASN A 68 0.44 1.64 12.39
C ASN A 68 -0.96 1.78 11.82
N ASN A 69 -1.58 0.69 11.39
CA ASN A 69 -2.93 0.69 10.84
C ASN A 69 -3.96 1.28 11.83
N LEU A 70 -4.02 0.79 13.08
CA LEU A 70 -4.97 1.34 14.05
C LEU A 70 -4.68 2.82 14.39
N HIS A 71 -3.41 3.20 14.46
CA HIS A 71 -3.01 4.57 14.78
C HIS A 71 -3.50 5.57 13.73
N TRP A 72 -3.32 5.25 12.44
CA TRP A 72 -3.81 6.09 11.34
C TRP A 72 -5.33 6.18 11.30
N PHE A 73 -6.02 5.07 11.58
CA PHE A 73 -7.47 5.08 11.69
C PHE A 73 -7.96 6.10 12.74
N ILE A 74 -7.35 6.09 13.93
CA ILE A 74 -7.73 6.98 15.03
C ILE A 74 -7.43 8.45 14.71
N ILE A 75 -6.28 8.77 14.10
CA ILE A 75 -5.93 10.14 13.70
C ILE A 75 -6.91 10.73 12.68
N GLY A 76 -7.49 9.88 11.84
CA GLY A 76 -8.47 10.29 10.84
C GLY A 76 -9.89 10.44 11.39
N LEU A 77 -10.18 9.96 12.60
CA LEU A 77 -11.49 10.13 13.22
C LEU A 77 -11.79 11.60 13.51
N GLN A 78 -13.05 11.97 13.32
CA GLN A 78 -13.55 13.27 13.72
C GLN A 78 -13.79 13.25 15.23
N SER A 79 -13.39 14.31 15.94
CA SER A 79 -13.81 14.53 17.34
C SER A 79 -15.26 14.94 17.43
#